data_AF-A0A3D5Y963-F1
#
_entry.id   AF-A0A3D5Y963-F1
#
_cell.length_a   1.000
_cell.length_b   1.000
_cell.length_c   1.000
_cell.angle_alpha   90.00
_cell.angle_beta   90.00
_cell.angle_gamma   90.00
#
_symmetry.space_group_name_H-M   'P 1'
#
loop_
_entity.id
_entity.type
_entity.pdbx_description
1 polymer ?
#
loop_
_entity_poly.entity_id
_entity_poly.type
_entity_poly.pdbx_seq_one_letter_code
_entity_poly.pdbx_strand_id
1 'polypeptide(L)'
;MTKEEFLSDRRNPPFVECYLRRGLEAVFDIGRHILAKVSGFKEIEHKTIAKELGKKGVITEELSETLYMMAGYRNRMVHFYKEIAPEELYQIITNHLDDLERFNREIVTFMKEYKKKTGG
;
A
#
# COMPACT_ATOMS: atom_id res chain seq x y z
N MET A 1 -22.43 -2.84 -2.91
CA MET A 1 -22.51 -1.73 -3.86
C MET A 1 -22.15 -2.27 -5.23
N THR A 2 -23.12 -2.28 -6.15
CA THR A 2 -22.87 -2.72 -7.52
C THR A 2 -22.04 -1.69 -8.27
N LYS A 3 -21.50 -2.10 -9.43
CA LYS A 3 -20.77 -1.18 -10.32
C LYS A 3 -21.68 -0.04 -10.80
N GLU A 4 -22.95 -0.34 -11.13
CA GLU A 4 -23.89 0.71 -11.55
C GLU A 4 -24.16 1.72 -10.43
N GLU A 5 -24.37 1.24 -9.20
CA GLU A 5 -24.57 2.13 -8.03
C GLU A 5 -23.35 3.03 -7.80
N PHE A 6 -22.14 2.47 -7.91
CA PHE A 6 -20.91 3.23 -7.74
C PHE A 6 -20.76 4.34 -8.78
N LEU A 7 -21.01 4.02 -10.06
CA LEU A 7 -20.86 4.95 -11.18
C LEU A 7 -22.00 5.97 -11.27
N SER A 8 -23.16 5.68 -10.66
CA SER A 8 -24.31 6.59 -10.63
C SER A 8 -24.01 7.88 -9.86
N ASP A 9 -23.18 7.82 -8.81
CA ASP A 9 -22.77 8.98 -8.03
C ASP A 9 -21.39 9.47 -8.48
N ARG A 10 -21.36 10.62 -9.14
CA ARG A 10 -20.15 11.25 -9.69
C ARG A 10 -19.11 11.60 -8.63
N ARG A 11 -19.46 11.59 -7.35
CA ARG A 11 -18.55 11.85 -6.23
C ARG A 11 -17.74 10.61 -5.83
N ASN A 12 -18.26 9.41 -6.11
CA ASN A 12 -17.65 8.16 -5.68
C ASN A 12 -16.23 7.95 -6.23
N PRO A 13 -15.96 8.10 -7.55
CA PRO A 13 -14.62 7.86 -8.08
C PRO A 13 -13.57 8.82 -7.49
N PRO A 14 -13.79 10.15 -7.45
CA PRO A 14 -12.85 11.08 -6.80
C PRO A 14 -12.61 10.79 -5.31
N PHE A 15 -13.65 10.39 -4.57
CA PHE A 15 -13.50 9.99 -3.16
C PHE A 15 -12.62 8.76 -3.02
N VAL A 16 -12.91 7.71 -3.80
CA VAL A 16 -12.11 6.48 -3.81
C VAL A 16 -10.66 6.76 -4.16
N GLU A 17 -10.40 7.56 -5.20
CA GLU A 17 -9.06 7.93 -5.60
C GLU A 17 -8.32 8.68 -4.48
N CYS A 18 -9.00 9.56 -3.74
CA CYS A 18 -8.44 10.26 -2.59
C CYS A 18 -8.10 9.31 -1.43
N TYR A 19 -9.03 8.44 -1.04
CA TYR A 19 -8.82 7.49 0.06
C TYR A 19 -7.77 6.44 -0.28
N LEU A 20 -7.76 5.93 -1.51
CA LEU A 20 -6.78 4.95 -1.96
C LEU A 20 -5.38 5.55 -1.95
N ARG A 21 -5.20 6.77 -2.48
CA ARG A 21 -3.91 7.48 -2.39
C ARG A 21 -3.45 7.66 -0.94
N ARG A 22 -4.35 8.04 -0.04
CA ARG A 22 -4.04 8.20 1.39
C ARG A 22 -3.62 6.88 2.04
N GLY A 23 -4.32 5.79 1.72
CA GLY A 23 -4.01 4.46 2.23
C GLY A 23 -2.64 3.98 1.76
N LEU A 24 -2.33 4.18 0.48
CA LEU A 24 -1.02 3.85 -0.09
C LEU A 24 0.10 4.66 0.56
N GLU A 25 -0.09 5.97 0.75
CA GLU A 25 0.89 6.82 1.45
C GLU A 25 1.17 6.28 2.87
N ALA A 26 0.12 5.95 3.63
CA ALA A 26 0.26 5.42 4.97
C ALA A 26 1.02 4.08 5.01
N VAL A 27 0.76 3.19 4.05
CA VAL A 27 1.49 1.91 3.92
C VAL A 27 2.98 2.14 3.73
N PHE A 28 3.36 3.03 2.80
CA PHE A 28 4.78 3.30 2.52
C PHE A 28 5.47 4.07 3.64
N ASP A 29 4.77 5.00 4.31
CA ASP A 29 5.30 5.73 5.46
C ASP A 29 5.59 4.79 6.64
N ILE A 30 4.67 3.87 6.94
CA ILE A 30 4.87 2.83 7.97
C ILE A 30 6.06 1.95 7.59
N GLY A 31 6.09 1.46 6.36
CA GLY A 31 7.16 0.61 5.86
C GLY A 31 8.53 1.28 5.96
N ARG A 32 8.63 2.53 5.51
CA ARG A 32 9.84 3.35 5.61
C ARG A 32 10.26 3.54 7.05
N HIS A 33 9.34 3.87 7.95
CA HIS A 33 9.64 4.07 9.37
C HIS A 33 10.23 2.80 10.01
N ILE A 34 9.66 1.63 9.68
CA ILE A 34 10.18 0.33 10.14
C ILE A 34 11.57 0.08 9.58
N LEU A 35 11.79 0.25 8.27
CA LEU A 35 13.09 0.04 7.63
C LEU A 35 14.18 0.96 8.18
N ALA A 36 13.84 2.22 8.47
CA ALA A 36 14.75 3.17 9.09
C ALA A 36 15.22 2.67 10.47
N LYS A 37 14.32 2.09 11.27
CA LYS A 37 14.64 1.55 12.58
C LYS A 37 15.39 0.21 12.54
N VAL A 38 15.07 -0.64 11.57
CA VAL A 38 15.65 -1.99 11.45
C VAL A 38 17.03 -1.97 10.78
N SER A 39 17.24 -1.06 9.83
CA SER A 39 18.43 -1.11 8.95
C SER A 39 19.08 0.24 8.68
N GLY A 40 18.57 1.34 9.24
CA GLY A 40 19.07 2.68 8.93
C GLY A 40 18.73 3.15 7.52
N PHE A 41 17.73 2.54 6.88
CA PHE A 41 17.26 2.88 5.54
C PHE A 41 16.77 4.34 5.45
N LYS A 42 17.16 5.06 4.39
CA LYS A 42 16.89 6.50 4.24
C LYS A 42 16.16 6.90 2.96
N GLU A 43 15.95 5.96 2.03
CA GLU A 43 15.30 6.27 0.77
C GLU A 43 13.82 6.61 0.97
N ILE A 44 13.30 7.42 0.04
CA ILE A 44 11.93 7.93 0.06
C ILE A 44 11.08 7.33 -1.05
N GLU A 45 11.69 6.62 -2.00
CA GLU A 45 10.99 6.06 -3.14
C GLU A 45 10.15 4.84 -2.74
N HIS A 46 8.84 4.91 -2.94
CA HIS A 46 7.87 3.87 -2.57
C HIS A 46 8.21 2.47 -3.12
N LYS A 47 8.63 2.40 -4.39
CA LYS A 47 9.02 1.14 -5.02
C LYS A 47 10.24 0.49 -4.36
N THR A 48 11.21 1.31 -3.98
CA THR A 48 12.41 0.86 -3.27
C THR A 48 12.05 0.44 -1.84
N ILE A 49 11.17 1.19 -1.15
CA ILE A 49 10.62 0.79 0.16
C ILE A 49 9.95 -0.59 0.09
N ALA A 50 9.10 -0.84 -0.91
CA ALA A 50 8.41 -2.13 -1.08
C ALA A 50 9.41 -3.30 -1.16
N LYS A 51 10.41 -3.19 -2.05
CA LYS A 51 11.43 -4.22 -2.24
C LYS A 51 12.27 -4.45 -0.98
N GLU A 52 12.65 -3.39 -0.29
CA GLU A 52 13.48 -3.51 0.90
C GLU A 52 12.72 -4.13 2.08
N LEU A 53 11.41 -3.90 2.21
CA LEU A 53 10.58 -4.60 3.20
C LEU A 53 10.62 -6.12 3.01
N GLY A 54 10.50 -6.60 1.76
CA GLY A 54 10.62 -8.02 1.44
C GLY A 54 12.01 -8.57 1.71
N LYS A 55 13.06 -7.90 1.21
CA LYS A 55 14.46 -8.32 1.42
C LYS A 55 14.87 -8.41 2.89
N LYS A 56 14.31 -7.54 3.75
CA LYS A 56 14.59 -7.54 5.20
C LYS A 56 13.70 -8.51 5.97
N GLY A 57 12.81 -9.25 5.29
CA GLY A 57 11.88 -10.18 5.92
C GLY A 57 10.87 -9.49 6.84
N VAL A 58 10.59 -8.21 6.60
CA VAL A 58 9.53 -7.47 7.32
C VAL A 58 8.17 -7.94 6.83
N ILE A 59 8.08 -8.23 5.54
CA ILE A 59 6.93 -8.82 4.86
C ILE A 59 7.40 -9.98 3.96
N THR A 60 6.45 -10.78 3.50
CA THR A 60 6.65 -11.83 2.51
C THR A 60 7.07 -11.25 1.16
N GLU A 61 7.85 -12.00 0.38
CA GLU A 61 8.29 -11.59 -0.96
C GLU A 61 7.11 -11.34 -1.90
N GLU A 62 6.07 -12.17 -1.80
CA GLU A 62 4.83 -12.00 -2.55
C GLU A 62 4.16 -10.65 -2.25
N LEU A 63 4.02 -10.29 -0.96
CA LEU A 63 3.45 -9.00 -0.59
C LEU A 63 4.36 -7.84 -1.01
N SER A 64 5.67 -8.01 -0.98
CA SER A 64 6.63 -7.02 -1.49
C SER A 64 6.39 -6.71 -2.97
N GLU A 65 6.16 -7.73 -3.80
CA GLU A 65 5.84 -7.53 -5.22
C GLU A 65 4.47 -6.84 -5.41
N THR A 66 3.46 -7.22 -4.62
CA THR A 66 2.17 -6.52 -4.61
C THR A 66 2.32 -5.04 -4.25
N LEU A 67 3.07 -4.72 -3.18
CA LEU A 67 3.34 -3.33 -2.79
C LEU A 67 4.14 -2.57 -3.86
N TYR A 68 5.05 -3.23 -4.57
CA TYR A 68 5.78 -2.61 -5.69
C TYR A 68 4.83 -2.18 -6.81
N MET A 69 3.85 -3.02 -7.14
CA MET A 69 2.80 -2.68 -8.11
C MET A 69 1.91 -1.54 -7.61
N MET A 70 1.52 -1.57 -6.34
CA MET A 70 0.73 -0.51 -5.69
C MET A 70 1.46 0.84 -5.68
N ALA A 71 2.78 0.84 -5.45
CA ALA A 71 3.61 2.04 -5.55
C ALA A 71 3.59 2.63 -6.97
N GLY A 72 3.67 1.77 -7.98
CA GLY A 72 3.52 2.17 -9.39
C GLY A 72 2.15 2.78 -9.67
N TYR A 73 1.09 2.16 -9.16
CA TYR A 73 -0.27 2.66 -9.35
C TYR A 73 -0.50 4.02 -8.67
N ARG A 74 0.02 4.22 -7.46
CA ARG A 74 0.02 5.54 -6.78
C ARG A 74 0.67 6.63 -7.62
N ASN A 75 1.80 6.33 -8.27
CA ASN A 75 2.45 7.28 -9.17
C ASN A 75 1.58 7.60 -10.39
N ARG A 76 0.91 6.58 -10.96
CA ARG A 76 -0.05 6.77 -12.05
C ARG A 76 -1.22 7.66 -11.64
N MET A 77 -1.74 7.50 -10.42
CA MET A 77 -2.82 8.36 -9.87
C MET A 77 -2.45 9.82 -9.70
N VAL A 78 -1.18 10.16 -9.62
CA VAL A 78 -0.74 11.56 -9.49
C VAL A 78 -0.37 12.13 -10.85
N HIS A 79 0.37 11.39 -11.66
CA HIS A 79 0.91 11.90 -12.93
C HIS A 79 -0.04 11.75 -14.11
N PHE A 80 -0.89 10.71 -14.10
CA PHE A 80 -1.78 10.35 -15.21
C PHE A 80 -3.24 10.22 -14.73
N TYR A 81 -3.64 11.07 -13.77
CA TYR A 81 -4.98 11.01 -13.16
C TYR A 81 -6.12 11.12 -14.18
N LYS A 82 -5.91 11.81 -15.31
CA LYS A 82 -6.88 11.94 -16.41
C LYS A 82 -7.14 10.63 -17.16
N GLU A 83 -6.25 9.65 -17.02
CA GLU A 83 -6.28 8.36 -17.70
C GLU A 83 -6.79 7.23 -16.80
N ILE A 84 -7.21 7.54 -15.57
CA ILE A 84 -7.77 6.57 -14.65
C ILE A 84 -9.29 6.52 -14.83
N ALA A 85 -9.76 5.37 -15.29
CA ALA A 85 -11.19 5.13 -15.48
C ALA A 85 -11.90 4.89 -14.13
N PRO A 86 -13.10 5.45 -13.90
CA PRO A 86 -13.91 5.13 -12.72
C PRO A 86 -14.12 3.62 -12.49
N GLU A 87 -14.23 2.85 -13.58
CA GLU A 87 -14.36 1.40 -13.55
C GLU A 87 -13.11 0.71 -13.01
N GLU A 88 -11.92 1.24 -13.32
CA GLU A 88 -10.64 0.75 -12.81
C GLU A 88 -10.57 0.96 -11.29
N LEU A 89 -10.99 2.14 -10.81
CA LEU A 89 -11.05 2.42 -9.37
C LEU A 89 -12.00 1.46 -8.64
N TYR A 90 -13.17 1.17 -9.23
CA TYR A 90 -14.13 0.21 -8.67
C TYR A 90 -13.55 -1.20 -8.57
N GLN A 91 -12.86 -1.68 -9.61
CA GLN A 91 -12.21 -2.99 -9.57
C GLN A 91 -11.17 -3.06 -8.45
N ILE A 92 -10.40 -1.99 -8.25
CA ILE A 92 -9.37 -1.97 -7.21
C ILE A 92 -9.95 -2.02 -5.81
N ILE A 93 -10.95 -1.19 -5.51
CA ILE A 93 -11.58 -1.24 -4.18
C ILE A 93 -12.41 -2.50 -3.93
N THR A 94 -12.74 -3.27 -4.97
CA THR A 94 -13.52 -4.49 -4.81
C THR A 94 -12.62 -5.71 -4.66
N ASN A 95 -11.47 -5.74 -5.32
CA ASN A 95 -10.64 -6.94 -5.42
C ASN A 95 -9.31 -6.85 -4.65
N HIS A 96 -8.85 -5.66 -4.27
CA HIS A 96 -7.50 -5.44 -3.75
C HIS A 96 -7.45 -4.78 -2.37
N LEU A 97 -8.58 -4.65 -1.67
CA LEU A 97 -8.57 -4.14 -0.28
C LEU A 97 -7.90 -5.13 0.69
N ASP A 98 -8.00 -6.43 0.42
CA ASP A 98 -7.41 -7.49 1.23
C ASP A 98 -5.87 -7.39 1.30
N ASP A 99 -5.23 -6.77 0.29
CA ASP A 99 -3.78 -6.53 0.26
C ASP A 99 -3.36 -5.56 1.37
N LEU A 100 -4.19 -4.55 1.67
CA LEU A 100 -3.94 -3.61 2.78
C LEU A 100 -4.09 -4.31 4.13
N GLU A 101 -5.08 -5.20 4.26
CA GLU A 101 -5.23 -5.99 5.47
C GLU A 101 -4.09 -6.98 5.66
N ARG A 102 -3.63 -7.62 4.58
CA ARG A 102 -2.48 -8.51 4.58
C ARG A 102 -1.22 -7.76 5.05
N PHE A 103 -0.97 -6.57 4.53
CA PHE A 103 0.11 -5.71 5.00
C PHE A 103 0.03 -5.44 6.50
N ASN A 104 -1.14 -5.04 7.00
CA ASN A 104 -1.32 -4.77 8.43
C ASN A 104 -1.02 -6.01 9.29
N ARG A 105 -1.51 -7.19 8.89
CA ARG A 105 -1.24 -8.46 9.60
C ARG A 105 0.25 -8.80 9.63
N GLU A 106 0.95 -8.67 8.50
CA GLU A 106 2.39 -8.98 8.42
C GLU A 106 3.22 -7.98 9.24
N ILE A 107 2.92 -6.68 9.18
CA ILE A 107 3.60 -5.66 9.99
C ILE A 107 3.38 -5.90 11.50
N VAL A 108 2.15 -6.16 11.94
CA VAL A 108 1.86 -6.44 13.35
C VAL A 108 2.60 -7.68 13.83
N THR A 109 2.68 -8.72 12.99
CA THR A 109 3.42 -9.95 13.30
C THR A 109 4.90 -9.66 13.43
N PHE A 110 5.49 -8.94 12.47
CA PHE A 110 6.88 -8.51 12.51
C PHE A 110 7.19 -7.70 13.78
N MET A 111 6.36 -6.71 14.13
CA MET A 111 6.57 -5.86 15.31
C MET A 111 6.57 -6.66 16.61
N LYS A 112 5.68 -7.66 16.74
CA LYS A 112 5.64 -8.54 17.92
C LYS A 112 6.93 -9.35 18.05
N GLU A 113 7.41 -9.93 16.95
CA GLU A 113 8.64 -10.72 16.94
C GLU A 113 9.89 -9.85 17.14
N TYR A 114 9.93 -8.66 16.55
CA TYR A 114 11.02 -7.71 16.73
C TYR A 114 11.14 -7.28 18.19
N LYS A 115 10.01 -6.94 18.86
CA LYS A 115 10.01 -6.54 20.27
C LYS A 115 10.52 -7.65 21.21
N LYS A 116 10.21 -8.92 20.92
CA LYS A 116 10.74 -10.07 21.69
C LYS A 116 12.26 -10.17 21.57
N LYS A 117 12.82 -9.90 20.38
CA LYS A 117 14.26 -9.99 20.12
C LYS A 117 15.07 -8.83 20.69
N THR A 118 14.48 -7.63 20.76
CA THR A 118 15.18 -6.42 21.26
C THR A 118 14.87 -6.07 22.71
N GLY A 119 13.97 -6.81 23.36
CA GLY A 119 13.46 -6.53 24.71
C GLY A 119 13.86 -7.57 25.76
N GLY A 120 14.97 -8.28 25.55
CA GLY A 120 15.60 -9.19 26.51
C GLY A 120 16.99 -8.70 26.90
#